data_AF-A0A182Y430-F1
#
_entry.id   AF-A0A182Y430-F1
#
_cell.length_a   1.000
_cell.length_b   1.000
_cell.length_c   1.000
_cell.angle_alpha   90.00
_cell.angle_beta   90.00
_cell.angle_gamma   90.00
#
_symmetry.space_group_name_H-M   'P 1'
#
loop_
_entity.id
_entity.type
_entity.pdbx_description
1 polymer ?
#
loop_
_entity_poly.entity_id
_entity_poly.type
_entity_poly.pdbx_seq_one_letter_code
_entity_poly.pdbx_strand_id
1 'polypeptide(L)'
;MNSFYKTRPGASPGWWLGFLLPACYAATLWRPYQQDHEQHLPRDYKRTVLMTFGLLLQSLVIRGTLESRWNRRQAILLTLLVVAACWSLFIVCLKENVVGLLGILVLACATYSFTWLRKSIPFWIALGITSALVALFPIGKLPAVTRLVLFFVNDMETIMTTGMYLALLVLTVSFVMWQFNYGRRTTTATRKVFHFLIVLVYGPGLWYQCRLLYLASGLMLAVLIVLEMARLIQLAPVANALNGAVNLFIDEKDAGAIALTPIYLLVGCSLPLWLHPVPCDLTDSSGLQMLTLSAGVLSIGIGDTAASVVGYHFGRHKWHASTNKSVEGTVASVVFQAVAVAAAYHLGVIHPTVLRAAYAGVAIIVNALVESRTDQIDNLVLPLVTYLILVSSP
;
A
#
# COMPACT_ATOMS: atom_id res chain seq x y z
N MET A 1 -7.37 11.76 32.02
CA MET A 1 -6.49 10.98 31.12
C MET A 1 -7.30 9.80 30.60
N ASN A 2 -7.73 9.83 29.33
CA ASN A 2 -8.45 8.72 28.72
C ASN A 2 -7.51 7.50 28.61
N SER A 3 -7.76 6.44 29.38
CA SER A 3 -6.95 5.22 29.40
C SER A 3 -7.06 4.35 28.12
N PHE A 4 -7.80 4.81 27.12
CA PHE A 4 -8.14 4.02 25.93
C PHE A 4 -7.07 4.03 24.82
N TYR A 5 -6.15 4.99 24.82
CA TYR A 5 -5.14 5.09 23.76
C TYR A 5 -3.72 5.13 24.35
N LYS A 6 -3.00 4.02 24.20
CA LYS A 6 -1.57 3.94 24.46
C LYS A 6 -0.85 4.11 23.12
N THR A 7 -0.13 5.22 22.95
CA THR A 7 0.74 5.41 21.78
C THR A 7 1.88 4.39 21.83
N ARG A 8 2.31 3.93 20.66
CA ARG A 8 3.45 3.00 20.58
C ARG A 8 4.75 3.73 20.95
N PRO A 9 5.71 3.06 21.60
CA PRO A 9 7.00 3.67 21.95
C PRO A 9 7.70 4.23 20.71
N GLY A 10 8.25 5.45 20.81
CA GLY A 10 8.95 6.11 19.70
C GLY A 10 8.03 6.64 18.59
N ALA A 11 6.72 6.71 18.82
CA ALA A 11 5.78 7.19 17.82
C ALA A 11 6.11 8.60 17.30
N SER A 12 6.33 8.73 15.98
CA SER A 12 6.47 10.04 15.33
C SER A 12 5.20 10.87 15.59
N PRO A 13 5.31 12.18 15.86
CA PRO A 13 4.15 13.03 16.12
C PRO A 13 3.27 13.24 14.87
N GLY A 14 3.66 12.69 13.71
CA GLY A 14 2.88 12.73 12.47
C GLY A 14 2.85 14.08 11.76
N TRP A 15 3.54 15.10 12.28
CA TRP A 15 3.57 16.45 11.69
C TRP A 15 4.07 16.50 10.25
N TRP A 16 4.92 15.54 9.86
CA TRP A 16 5.43 15.42 8.51
C TRP A 16 4.29 15.20 7.47
N LEU A 17 3.14 14.61 7.87
CA LEU A 17 1.92 14.53 7.03
C LEU A 17 1.36 15.91 6.70
N GLY A 18 1.54 16.88 7.60
CA GLY A 18 1.18 18.28 7.38
C GLY A 18 2.00 18.96 6.28
N PHE A 19 3.17 18.44 5.92
CA PHE A 19 3.97 18.93 4.80
C PHE A 19 3.60 18.28 3.47
N LEU A 20 2.97 17.10 3.50
CA LEU A 20 2.47 16.45 2.28
C LEU A 20 1.34 17.26 1.64
N LEU A 21 0.49 17.92 2.43
CA LEU A 21 -0.63 18.71 1.89
C LEU A 21 -0.18 19.93 1.08
N PRO A 22 0.69 20.81 1.62
CA PRO A 22 1.25 21.92 0.86
C PRO A 22 2.12 21.44 -0.29
N ALA A 23 2.83 20.31 -0.17
CA ALA A 23 3.59 19.75 -1.28
C ALA A 23 2.67 19.28 -2.43
N CYS A 24 1.56 18.61 -2.11
CA CYS A 24 0.52 18.27 -3.08
C CYS A 24 -0.05 19.53 -3.73
N TYR A 25 -0.41 20.53 -2.91
CA TYR A 25 -1.01 21.78 -3.39
C TYR A 25 -0.02 22.61 -4.22
N ALA A 26 1.25 22.67 -3.85
CA ALA A 26 2.30 23.34 -4.62
C ALA A 26 2.49 22.67 -5.98
N ALA A 27 2.49 21.33 -6.05
CA ALA A 27 2.49 20.60 -7.30
C ALA A 27 1.23 20.92 -8.15
N THR A 28 0.08 21.19 -7.51
CA THR A 28 -1.14 21.60 -8.22
C THR A 28 -1.10 23.04 -8.74
N LEU A 29 -0.34 23.94 -8.12
CA LEU A 29 -0.16 25.32 -8.61
C LEU A 29 0.92 25.40 -9.70
N TRP A 30 1.94 24.54 -9.61
CA TRP A 30 3.06 24.53 -10.55
C TRP A 30 2.67 24.01 -11.95
N ARG A 31 1.80 22.99 -12.00
CA ARG A 31 1.46 22.31 -13.26
C ARG A 31 0.59 23.13 -14.24
N PRO A 32 -0.47 23.84 -13.81
CA PRO A 32 -1.24 24.71 -14.71
C PRO A 32 -0.39 25.80 -15.36
N TYR A 33 0.72 26.19 -14.74
CA TYR A 33 1.67 27.16 -15.29
C TYR A 33 2.50 26.60 -16.47
N GLN A 34 2.55 25.27 -16.64
CA GLN A 34 3.28 24.61 -17.73
C GLN A 34 2.39 24.14 -18.89
N GLN A 35 1.08 23.96 -18.67
CA GLN A 35 0.13 23.53 -19.70
C GLN A 35 -0.99 24.56 -19.83
N ASP A 36 -0.73 25.63 -20.60
CA ASP A 36 -1.65 26.75 -20.87
C ASP A 36 -3.00 26.36 -21.52
N HIS A 37 -3.27 25.08 -21.80
CA HIS A 37 -4.44 24.62 -22.57
C HIS A 37 -5.35 23.59 -21.87
N GLU A 38 -5.04 23.09 -20.67
CA GLU A 38 -5.98 22.25 -19.92
C GLU A 38 -6.51 22.98 -18.68
N GLN A 39 -7.69 23.59 -18.82
CA GLN A 39 -8.38 24.33 -17.75
C GLN A 39 -8.82 23.45 -16.55
N HIS A 40 -8.59 22.12 -16.58
CA HIS A 40 -9.06 21.21 -15.55
C HIS A 40 -7.91 20.41 -14.94
N LEU A 41 -7.76 20.51 -13.61
CA LEU A 41 -6.79 19.71 -12.86
C LEU A 41 -7.00 18.20 -13.11
N PRO A 42 -5.94 17.44 -13.43
CA PRO A 42 -6.05 16.00 -13.66
C PRO A 42 -6.59 15.26 -12.44
N ARG A 43 -7.40 14.22 -12.68
CA ARG A 43 -8.18 13.55 -11.63
C ARG A 43 -7.31 12.96 -10.51
N ASP A 44 -6.07 12.61 -10.79
CA ASP A 44 -5.14 11.98 -9.83
C ASP A 44 -4.64 12.96 -8.80
N TYR A 45 -4.44 14.20 -9.21
CA TYR A 45 -4.07 15.27 -8.30
C TYR A 45 -5.19 15.55 -7.33
N LYS A 46 -6.43 15.63 -7.83
CA LYS A 46 -7.62 15.79 -6.97
C LYS A 46 -7.72 14.66 -5.96
N ARG A 47 -7.49 13.41 -6.39
CA ARG A 47 -7.48 12.23 -5.51
C ARG A 47 -6.34 12.27 -4.50
N THR A 48 -5.13 12.64 -4.92
CA THR A 48 -3.96 12.64 -4.04
C THR A 48 -4.03 13.75 -3.00
N VAL A 49 -4.49 14.94 -3.38
CA VAL A 49 -4.78 16.04 -2.44
C VAL A 49 -5.86 15.62 -1.44
N LEU A 50 -6.94 14.98 -1.91
CA LEU A 50 -8.00 14.50 -1.02
C LEU A 50 -7.47 13.43 -0.05
N MET A 51 -6.60 12.54 -0.52
CA MET A 51 -5.98 11.51 0.30
C MET A 51 -5.06 12.09 1.37
N THR A 52 -4.14 12.97 0.99
CA THR A 52 -3.23 13.62 1.95
C THR A 52 -4.00 14.49 2.93
N PHE A 53 -5.10 15.12 2.49
CA PHE A 53 -6.01 15.85 3.37
C PHE A 53 -6.70 14.94 4.38
N GLY A 54 -7.23 13.80 3.93
CA GLY A 54 -7.82 12.80 4.82
C GLY A 54 -6.82 12.27 5.85
N LEU A 55 -5.59 11.98 5.45
CA LEU A 55 -4.53 11.50 6.35
C LEU A 55 -4.08 12.57 7.36
N LEU A 56 -3.96 13.83 6.92
CA LEU A 56 -3.67 14.96 7.79
C LEU A 56 -4.78 15.15 8.82
N LEU A 57 -6.03 15.16 8.36
CA LEU A 57 -7.21 15.32 9.22
C LEU A 57 -7.29 14.18 10.25
N GLN A 58 -7.05 12.94 9.83
CA GLN A 58 -6.99 11.78 10.73
C GLN A 58 -5.90 11.93 11.79
N SER A 59 -4.72 12.42 11.40
CA SER A 59 -3.60 12.65 12.33
C SER A 59 -3.95 13.72 13.36
N LEU A 60 -4.66 14.78 12.95
CA LEU A 60 -5.17 15.81 13.85
C LEU A 60 -6.24 15.27 14.80
N VAL A 61 -7.15 14.40 14.35
CA VAL A 61 -8.14 13.72 15.22
C VAL A 61 -7.44 12.89 16.30
N ILE A 62 -6.50 12.02 15.88
CA ILE A 62 -5.77 11.13 16.81
C ILE A 62 -5.03 11.98 17.85
N ARG A 63 -4.36 13.04 17.42
CA ARG A 63 -3.68 13.93 18.35
C ARG A 63 -4.64 14.68 19.28
N GLY A 64 -5.69 15.28 18.74
CA GLY A 64 -6.67 16.04 19.53
C GLY A 64 -7.36 15.18 20.60
N THR A 65 -7.57 13.89 20.28
CA THR A 65 -8.09 12.89 21.23
C THR A 65 -7.07 12.42 22.25
N LEU A 66 -5.79 12.25 21.87
CA LEU A 66 -4.69 11.89 22.79
C LEU A 66 -4.34 13.03 23.76
N GLU A 67 -4.22 14.26 23.26
CA GLU A 67 -3.90 15.43 24.08
C GLU A 67 -5.11 15.93 24.89
N SER A 68 -6.27 15.25 24.80
CA SER A 68 -7.51 15.54 25.54
C SER A 68 -7.98 16.99 25.42
N ARG A 69 -7.62 17.71 24.34
CA ARG A 69 -7.98 19.12 24.16
C ARG A 69 -9.36 19.30 23.50
N TRP A 70 -9.91 18.23 22.91
CA TRP A 70 -11.09 18.31 22.08
C TRP A 70 -12.34 17.85 22.85
N ASN A 71 -13.42 18.61 22.71
CA ASN A 71 -14.71 18.20 23.26
C ASN A 71 -15.23 16.97 22.50
N ARG A 72 -15.94 16.08 23.21
CA ARG A 72 -16.45 14.81 22.65
C ARG A 72 -17.22 14.98 21.33
N ARG A 73 -17.99 16.06 21.20
CA ARG A 73 -18.73 16.40 19.96
C ARG A 73 -17.80 16.75 18.80
N GLN A 74 -16.74 17.54 19.04
CA GLN A 74 -15.76 17.91 18.02
C GLN A 74 -14.98 16.68 17.54
N ALA A 75 -14.56 15.81 18.47
CA ALA A 75 -13.88 14.56 18.12
C ALA A 75 -14.77 13.65 17.25
N ILE A 76 -16.06 13.49 17.59
CA ILE A 76 -17.00 12.69 16.80
C ILE A 76 -17.23 13.29 15.41
N LEU A 77 -17.54 14.58 15.33
CA LEU A 77 -17.79 15.28 14.05
C LEU A 77 -16.59 15.17 13.12
N LEU A 78 -15.38 15.38 13.63
CA LEU A 78 -14.17 15.32 12.82
C LEU A 78 -13.80 13.88 12.44
N THR A 79 -14.05 12.91 13.32
CA THR A 79 -13.90 11.47 12.97
C THR A 79 -14.87 11.08 11.86
N LEU A 80 -16.14 11.52 11.93
CA LEU A 80 -17.12 11.26 10.88
C LEU A 80 -16.73 11.91 9.55
N LEU A 81 -16.19 13.14 9.59
CA LEU A 81 -15.70 13.83 8.41
C LEU A 81 -14.51 13.10 7.78
N VAL A 82 -13.55 12.64 8.59
CA VAL A 82 -12.44 11.82 8.11
C VAL A 82 -12.95 10.52 7.48
N VAL A 83 -13.83 9.79 8.17
CA VAL A 83 -14.38 8.54 7.65
C VAL A 83 -15.12 8.76 6.34
N ALA A 84 -15.92 9.83 6.22
CA ALA A 84 -16.60 10.19 4.97
C ALA A 84 -15.63 10.58 3.85
N ALA A 85 -14.56 11.32 4.15
CA ALA A 85 -13.53 11.69 3.19
C ALA A 85 -12.74 10.45 2.71
N CYS A 86 -12.34 9.57 3.64
CA CYS A 86 -11.68 8.31 3.30
C CYS A 86 -12.60 7.40 2.50
N TRP A 87 -13.89 7.33 2.85
CA TRP A 87 -14.89 6.50 2.15
C TRP A 87 -15.16 6.99 0.73
N SER A 88 -15.34 8.30 0.53
CA SER A 88 -15.53 8.88 -0.80
C SER A 88 -14.28 8.70 -1.67
N LEU A 89 -13.08 8.90 -1.12
CA LEU A 89 -11.83 8.60 -1.80
C LEU A 89 -11.73 7.12 -2.19
N PHE A 90 -12.09 6.22 -1.28
CA PHE A 90 -12.05 4.77 -1.50
C PHE A 90 -12.94 4.34 -2.67
N ILE A 91 -14.18 4.83 -2.73
CA ILE A 91 -15.09 4.56 -3.85
C ILE A 91 -14.52 5.07 -5.18
N VAL A 92 -13.90 6.25 -5.17
CA VAL A 92 -13.38 6.88 -6.38
C VAL A 92 -12.10 6.22 -6.88
N CYS A 93 -11.21 5.77 -5.99
CA CYS A 93 -9.92 5.18 -6.33
C CYS A 93 -10.01 3.68 -6.66
N LEU A 94 -10.95 2.97 -6.03
CA LEU A 94 -11.09 1.52 -6.14
C LEU A 94 -12.31 1.09 -6.94
N LYS A 95 -12.73 1.87 -7.95
CA LYS A 95 -14.01 1.72 -8.67
C LYS A 95 -14.41 0.26 -9.00
N GLU A 96 -13.48 -0.55 -9.52
CA GLU A 96 -13.74 -1.96 -9.87
C GLU A 96 -13.70 -2.92 -8.65
N ASN A 97 -13.02 -2.52 -7.57
CA ASN A 97 -12.87 -3.28 -6.32
C ASN A 97 -13.86 -2.86 -5.21
N VAL A 98 -14.64 -1.78 -5.41
CA VAL A 98 -15.51 -1.18 -4.38
C VAL A 98 -16.48 -2.20 -3.80
N VAL A 99 -17.09 -3.02 -4.65
CA VAL A 99 -18.11 -3.98 -4.23
C VAL A 99 -17.54 -5.02 -3.26
N GLY A 100 -16.38 -5.60 -3.59
CA GLY A 100 -15.73 -6.60 -2.74
C GLY A 100 -15.31 -6.02 -1.40
N LEU A 101 -14.68 -4.85 -1.43
CA LEU A 101 -14.18 -4.21 -0.21
C LEU A 101 -15.32 -3.63 0.66
N LEU A 102 -16.42 -3.17 0.07
CA LEU A 102 -17.65 -2.83 0.79
C LEU A 102 -18.22 -4.08 1.48
N GLY A 103 -18.23 -5.22 0.81
CA GLY A 103 -18.65 -6.50 1.42
C GLY A 103 -17.82 -6.83 2.66
N ILE A 104 -16.49 -6.71 2.58
CA ILE A 104 -15.61 -6.92 3.74
C ILE A 104 -15.85 -5.88 4.84
N LEU A 105 -16.06 -4.61 4.50
CA LEU A 105 -16.39 -3.58 5.48
C LEU A 105 -17.69 -3.92 6.23
N VAL A 106 -18.73 -4.34 5.51
CA VAL A 106 -20.00 -4.77 6.12
C VAL A 106 -19.77 -5.97 7.05
N LEU A 107 -19.00 -6.97 6.62
CA LEU A 107 -18.65 -8.12 7.45
C LEU A 107 -17.88 -7.72 8.72
N ALA A 108 -16.91 -6.81 8.60
CA ALA A 108 -16.14 -6.28 9.72
C ALA A 108 -17.05 -5.53 10.72
N CYS A 109 -17.91 -4.64 10.23
CA CYS A 109 -18.89 -3.90 11.03
C CYS A 109 -19.89 -4.83 11.72
N ALA A 110 -20.36 -5.87 11.03
CA ALA A 110 -21.25 -6.88 11.59
C ALA A 110 -20.55 -7.68 12.70
N THR A 111 -19.31 -8.14 12.46
CA THR A 111 -18.51 -8.90 13.44
C THR A 111 -18.15 -8.06 14.68
N TYR A 112 -17.96 -6.74 14.48
CA TYR A 112 -17.77 -5.79 15.56
C TYR A 112 -19.06 -5.64 16.39
N SER A 113 -20.19 -5.39 15.74
CA SER A 113 -21.48 -5.10 16.37
C SER A 113 -22.11 -6.33 17.04
N PHE A 114 -22.01 -7.49 16.41
CA PHE A 114 -22.66 -8.72 16.83
C PHE A 114 -21.63 -9.74 17.33
N THR A 115 -21.51 -9.88 18.65
CA THR A 115 -20.51 -10.75 19.27
C THR A 115 -20.70 -12.24 18.94
N TRP A 116 -21.92 -12.67 18.63
CA TRP A 116 -22.21 -14.06 18.23
C TRP A 116 -21.57 -14.43 16.88
N LEU A 117 -21.35 -13.45 15.98
CA LEU A 117 -20.64 -13.65 14.71
C LEU A 117 -19.16 -13.95 14.90
N ARG A 118 -18.59 -13.70 16.08
CA ARG A 118 -17.18 -14.00 16.38
C ARG A 118 -16.92 -15.49 16.63
N LYS A 119 -17.99 -16.29 16.79
CA LYS A 119 -17.89 -17.76 16.90
C LYS A 119 -17.58 -18.37 15.53
N SER A 120 -16.85 -19.48 15.51
CA SER A 120 -16.31 -20.04 14.26
C SER A 120 -17.35 -20.34 13.19
N ILE A 121 -18.40 -21.09 13.54
CA ILE A 121 -19.43 -21.49 12.57
C ILE A 121 -20.18 -20.25 12.02
N PRO A 122 -20.74 -19.36 12.86
CA PRO A 122 -21.34 -18.12 12.39
C PRO A 122 -20.45 -17.27 11.49
N PHE A 123 -19.16 -17.13 11.83
CA PHE A 123 -18.23 -16.34 11.04
C PHE A 123 -18.02 -16.93 9.64
N TRP A 124 -17.78 -18.24 9.53
CA TRP A 124 -17.61 -18.92 8.24
C TRP A 124 -18.86 -18.82 7.36
N ILE A 125 -20.05 -18.94 7.96
CA ILE A 125 -21.32 -18.75 7.26
C ILE A 125 -21.44 -17.30 6.77
N ALA A 126 -21.19 -16.31 7.64
CA ALA A 126 -21.27 -14.90 7.28
C ALA A 126 -20.27 -14.55 6.16
N LEU A 127 -19.02 -15.03 6.26
CA LEU A 127 -18.01 -14.85 5.22
C LEU A 127 -18.46 -15.47 3.89
N GLY A 128 -18.97 -16.71 3.92
CA GLY A 128 -19.49 -17.39 2.72
C GLY A 128 -20.64 -16.63 2.06
N ILE A 129 -21.60 -16.13 2.86
CA ILE A 129 -22.69 -15.29 2.37
C ILE A 129 -22.16 -14.00 1.76
N THR A 130 -21.27 -13.28 2.46
CA THR A 130 -20.66 -12.05 1.95
C THR A 130 -19.92 -12.30 0.62
N SER A 131 -19.12 -13.37 0.53
CA SER A 131 -18.42 -13.74 -0.69
C SER A 131 -19.38 -14.08 -1.83
N ALA A 132 -20.46 -14.81 -1.56
CA ALA A 132 -21.49 -15.12 -2.57
C ALA A 132 -22.21 -13.86 -3.05
N LEU A 133 -22.57 -12.95 -2.15
CA LEU A 133 -23.20 -11.67 -2.51
C LEU A 133 -22.28 -10.82 -3.38
N VAL A 134 -20.99 -10.73 -3.04
CA VAL A 134 -20.00 -10.02 -3.85
C VAL A 134 -19.84 -10.68 -5.23
N ALA A 135 -19.76 -12.00 -5.29
CA ALA A 135 -19.59 -12.76 -6.53
C ALA A 135 -20.80 -12.62 -7.48
N LEU A 136 -22.00 -12.56 -6.92
CA LEU A 136 -23.26 -12.42 -7.67
C LEU A 136 -23.61 -10.97 -7.98
N PHE A 137 -22.94 -10.00 -7.35
CA PHE A 137 -23.23 -8.58 -7.58
C PHE A 137 -23.02 -8.21 -9.06
N PRO A 138 -23.99 -7.54 -9.70
CA PRO A 138 -23.89 -7.21 -11.11
C PRO A 138 -22.86 -6.10 -11.35
N ILE A 139 -21.86 -6.39 -12.19
CA ILE A 139 -20.89 -5.41 -12.70
C ILE A 139 -21.19 -5.16 -14.19
N GLY A 140 -21.99 -4.12 -14.43
CA GLY A 140 -22.62 -3.87 -15.72
C GLY A 140 -23.76 -4.86 -15.96
N LYS A 141 -23.70 -5.64 -17.05
CA LYS A 141 -24.76 -6.58 -17.45
C LYS A 141 -24.60 -8.01 -16.91
N LEU A 142 -23.45 -8.34 -16.33
CA LEU A 142 -23.10 -9.69 -15.90
C LEU A 142 -22.71 -9.71 -14.42
N PRO A 143 -22.92 -10.83 -13.70
CA PRO A 143 -22.39 -11.02 -12.35
C PRO A 143 -20.86 -10.87 -12.32
N ALA A 144 -20.33 -10.39 -11.19
CA ALA A 144 -18.90 -10.19 -10.99
C ALA A 144 -18.09 -11.47 -11.24
N VAL A 145 -18.58 -12.63 -10.77
CA VAL A 145 -17.92 -13.92 -11.00
C VAL A 145 -17.86 -14.30 -12.48
N THR A 146 -18.94 -14.07 -13.24
CA THR A 146 -18.97 -14.36 -14.67
C THR A 146 -18.00 -13.46 -15.43
N ARG A 147 -17.96 -12.16 -15.08
CA ARG A 147 -16.97 -11.22 -15.63
C ARG A 147 -15.54 -11.69 -15.37
N LEU A 148 -15.25 -12.14 -14.15
CA LEU A 148 -13.94 -12.62 -13.76
C LEU A 148 -13.53 -13.88 -14.53
N VAL A 149 -14.44 -14.85 -14.66
CA VAL A 149 -14.19 -16.07 -15.44
C VAL A 149 -13.94 -15.74 -16.91
N LEU A 150 -14.76 -14.88 -17.51
CA LEU A 150 -14.56 -14.43 -18.89
C LEU A 150 -13.23 -13.71 -19.04
N PHE A 151 -12.81 -12.91 -18.05
CA PHE A 151 -11.51 -12.24 -18.06
C PHE A 151 -10.35 -13.25 -18.11
N PHE A 152 -10.39 -14.32 -17.31
CA PHE A 152 -9.34 -15.35 -17.32
C PHE A 152 -9.32 -16.20 -18.59
N VAL A 153 -10.47 -16.49 -19.19
CA VAL A 153 -10.55 -17.39 -20.35
C VAL A 153 -10.19 -16.66 -21.66
N ASN A 154 -10.37 -15.35 -21.71
CA ASN A 154 -10.28 -14.59 -22.96
C ASN A 154 -8.84 -14.26 -23.39
N ASP A 155 -7.85 -14.33 -22.51
CA ASP A 155 -6.51 -13.82 -22.79
C ASP A 155 -5.40 -14.74 -22.25
N MET A 156 -4.49 -15.14 -23.15
CA MET A 156 -3.39 -16.05 -22.81
C MET A 156 -2.36 -15.40 -21.90
N GLU A 157 -2.11 -14.10 -22.05
CA GLU A 157 -1.24 -13.37 -21.14
C GLU A 157 -1.82 -13.34 -19.72
N THR A 158 -3.12 -13.10 -19.59
CA THR A 158 -3.84 -13.20 -18.31
C THR A 158 -3.65 -14.57 -17.66
N ILE A 159 -3.77 -15.67 -18.42
CA ILE A 159 -3.54 -17.04 -17.90
C ILE A 159 -2.08 -17.20 -17.44
N MET A 160 -1.11 -16.78 -18.24
CA MET A 160 0.32 -16.89 -17.92
C MET A 160 0.70 -16.07 -16.68
N THR A 161 0.25 -14.82 -16.57
CA THR A 161 0.47 -13.98 -15.38
C THR A 161 -0.20 -14.59 -14.15
N THR A 162 -1.40 -15.16 -14.31
CA THR A 162 -2.08 -15.86 -13.19
C THR A 162 -1.30 -17.10 -12.75
N GLY A 163 -0.79 -17.89 -13.68
CA GLY A 163 0.09 -19.02 -13.38
C GLY A 163 1.35 -18.60 -12.62
N MET A 164 1.97 -17.49 -13.03
CA MET A 164 3.11 -16.90 -12.32
C MET A 164 2.74 -16.48 -10.89
N TYR A 165 1.60 -15.83 -10.69
CA TYR A 165 1.13 -15.45 -9.36
C TYR A 165 0.86 -16.67 -8.46
N LEU A 166 0.28 -17.74 -9.01
CA LEU A 166 0.08 -18.99 -8.27
C LEU A 166 1.41 -19.63 -7.89
N ALA A 167 2.40 -19.64 -8.79
CA ALA A 167 3.74 -20.13 -8.49
C ALA A 167 4.43 -19.31 -7.38
N LEU A 168 4.34 -17.97 -7.45
CA LEU A 168 4.86 -17.08 -6.40
C LEU A 168 4.14 -17.25 -5.07
N LEU A 169 2.82 -17.53 -5.08
CA LEU A 169 2.07 -17.85 -3.87
C LEU A 169 2.55 -19.15 -3.24
N VAL A 170 2.75 -20.21 -4.04
CA VAL A 170 3.29 -21.49 -3.56
C VAL A 170 4.70 -21.29 -2.98
N LEU A 171 5.55 -20.51 -3.65
CA LEU A 171 6.89 -20.17 -3.15
C LEU A 171 6.81 -19.43 -1.80
N THR A 172 5.90 -18.46 -1.68
CA THR A 172 5.69 -17.68 -0.45
C THR A 172 5.23 -18.56 0.70
N VAL A 173 4.24 -19.42 0.45
CA VAL A 173 3.74 -20.38 1.46
C VAL A 173 4.85 -21.35 1.86
N SER A 174 5.61 -21.87 0.90
CA SER A 174 6.74 -22.78 1.17
C SER A 174 7.81 -22.12 2.04
N PHE A 175 8.15 -20.86 1.75
CA PHE A 175 9.09 -20.08 2.55
C PHE A 175 8.58 -19.84 3.98
N VAL A 176 7.30 -19.47 4.13
CA VAL A 176 6.68 -19.27 5.46
C VAL A 176 6.65 -20.58 6.24
N MET A 177 6.28 -21.70 5.60
CA MET A 177 6.26 -23.02 6.24
C MET A 177 7.66 -23.49 6.63
N TRP A 178 8.67 -23.25 5.79
CA TRP A 178 10.06 -23.52 6.11
C TRP A 178 10.53 -22.71 7.32
N GLN A 179 10.22 -21.41 7.36
CA GLN A 179 10.55 -20.55 8.50
C GLN A 179 9.81 -20.97 9.78
N PHE A 180 8.55 -21.38 9.63
CA PHE A 180 7.73 -21.90 10.73
C PHE A 180 8.37 -23.14 11.35
N ASN A 181 8.82 -24.08 10.54
CA ASN A 181 9.51 -25.29 11.00
C ASN A 181 10.90 -24.98 11.60
N TYR A 182 11.58 -23.93 11.14
CA TYR A 182 12.87 -23.51 11.68
C TYR A 182 12.74 -22.88 13.08
N GLY A 183 11.58 -22.31 13.43
CA GLY A 183 11.22 -21.89 14.80
C GLY A 183 11.95 -20.67 15.35
N ARG A 184 12.76 -19.97 14.54
CA ARG A 184 13.46 -18.73 14.97
C ARG A 184 12.75 -17.48 14.46
N ARG A 185 12.73 -16.43 15.30
CA ARG A 185 12.30 -15.09 14.89
C ARG A 185 13.15 -14.59 13.73
N THR A 186 12.50 -13.89 12.80
CA THR A 186 13.15 -13.43 11.57
C THR A 186 13.95 -12.15 11.77
N THR A 187 15.03 -12.01 11.01
CA THR A 187 15.81 -10.76 10.98
C THR A 187 15.11 -9.74 10.08
N THR A 188 15.52 -8.46 10.18
CA THR A 188 15.04 -7.41 9.27
C THR A 188 15.29 -7.75 7.80
N ALA A 189 16.44 -8.36 7.48
CA ALA A 189 16.76 -8.79 6.13
C ALA A 189 15.84 -9.93 5.65
N THR A 190 15.57 -10.92 6.50
CA THR A 190 14.64 -12.02 6.19
C THR A 190 13.22 -11.51 5.92
N ARG A 191 12.79 -10.46 6.62
CA ARG A 191 11.49 -9.82 6.41
C ARG A 191 11.38 -9.12 5.04
N LYS A 192 12.51 -8.69 4.44
CA LYS A 192 12.54 -8.10 3.09
C LYS A 192 12.32 -9.11 1.96
N VAL A 193 12.26 -10.42 2.24
CA VAL A 193 11.85 -11.41 1.23
C VAL A 193 10.46 -11.09 0.68
N PHE A 194 9.53 -10.60 1.50
CA PHE A 194 8.20 -10.18 1.03
C PHE A 194 8.26 -8.93 0.14
N HIS A 195 9.18 -8.00 0.40
CA HIS A 195 9.44 -6.85 -0.47
C HIS A 195 10.01 -7.27 -1.83
N PHE A 196 10.87 -8.29 -1.86
CA PHE A 196 11.34 -8.87 -3.12
C PHE A 196 10.22 -9.59 -3.86
N LEU A 197 9.42 -10.41 -3.18
CA LEU A 197 8.28 -11.12 -3.77
C LEU A 197 7.25 -10.14 -4.36
N ILE A 198 6.96 -9.03 -3.69
CA ILE A 198 6.01 -8.04 -4.24
C ILE A 198 6.58 -7.33 -5.47
N VAL A 199 7.91 -7.14 -5.58
CA VAL A 199 8.55 -6.67 -6.82
C VAL A 199 8.31 -7.67 -7.96
N LEU A 200 8.44 -8.97 -7.68
CA LEU A 200 8.16 -10.03 -8.68
C LEU A 200 6.69 -10.15 -9.07
N VAL A 201 5.76 -9.71 -8.22
CA VAL A 201 4.33 -9.63 -8.56
C VAL A 201 4.04 -8.36 -9.39
N TYR A 202 4.46 -7.19 -8.89
CA TYR A 202 4.08 -5.92 -9.48
C TYR A 202 4.87 -5.59 -10.74
N GLY A 203 6.14 -5.97 -10.85
CA GLY A 203 6.95 -5.75 -12.06
C GLY A 203 6.28 -6.30 -13.33
N PRO A 204 6.10 -7.62 -13.45
CA PRO A 204 5.41 -8.21 -14.59
C PRO A 204 3.92 -7.85 -14.62
N GLY A 205 3.27 -7.66 -13.46
CA GLY A 205 1.87 -7.25 -13.39
C GLY A 205 1.62 -5.88 -14.02
N LEU A 206 2.47 -4.88 -13.74
CA LEU A 206 2.36 -3.55 -14.34
C LEU A 206 2.67 -3.59 -15.84
N TRP A 207 3.64 -4.40 -16.24
CA TRP A 207 4.12 -4.48 -17.62
C TRP A 207 3.18 -5.25 -18.55
N TYR A 208 2.81 -6.48 -18.19
CA TYR A 208 2.02 -7.37 -19.05
C TYR A 208 0.52 -7.24 -18.79
N GLN A 209 0.09 -7.18 -17.52
CA GLN A 209 -1.32 -7.38 -17.16
C GLN A 209 -1.79 -6.44 -16.04
N CYS A 210 -1.73 -5.12 -16.30
CA CYS A 210 -2.06 -4.08 -15.32
C CYS A 210 -3.48 -4.22 -14.75
N ARG A 211 -4.46 -4.59 -15.58
CA ARG A 211 -5.87 -4.76 -15.14
C ARG A 211 -6.00 -5.92 -14.16
N LEU A 212 -5.33 -7.03 -14.41
CA LEU A 212 -5.28 -8.17 -13.49
C LEU A 212 -4.60 -7.76 -12.18
N LEU A 213 -3.48 -7.04 -12.22
CA LEU A 213 -2.80 -6.54 -11.02
C LEU A 213 -3.68 -5.59 -10.20
N TYR A 214 -4.41 -4.68 -10.85
CA TYR A 214 -5.35 -3.77 -10.19
C TYR A 214 -6.44 -4.52 -9.44
N LEU A 215 -7.05 -5.52 -10.08
CA LEU A 215 -8.10 -6.34 -9.47
C LEU A 215 -7.52 -7.23 -8.36
N ALA A 216 -6.40 -7.90 -8.62
CA ALA A 216 -5.76 -8.82 -7.69
C ALA A 216 -5.26 -8.10 -6.42
N SER A 217 -4.73 -6.87 -6.53
CA SER A 217 -4.29 -6.08 -5.37
C SER A 217 -5.45 -5.70 -4.45
N GLY A 218 -6.61 -5.33 -5.00
CA GLY A 218 -7.81 -5.06 -4.20
C GLY A 218 -8.38 -6.32 -3.53
N LEU A 219 -8.41 -7.45 -4.25
CA LEU A 219 -8.79 -8.74 -3.69
C LEU A 219 -7.83 -9.19 -2.58
N MET A 220 -6.52 -9.04 -2.78
CA MET A 220 -5.53 -9.40 -1.77
C MET A 220 -5.67 -8.53 -0.51
N LEU A 221 -6.01 -7.25 -0.65
CA LEU A 221 -6.33 -6.39 0.49
C LEU A 221 -7.53 -6.94 1.28
N ALA A 222 -8.60 -7.33 0.58
CA ALA A 222 -9.76 -7.96 1.20
C ALA A 222 -9.38 -9.25 1.96
N VAL A 223 -8.56 -10.12 1.34
CA VAL A 223 -8.06 -11.35 1.97
C VAL A 223 -7.24 -11.04 3.23
N LEU A 224 -6.27 -10.12 3.16
CA LEU A 224 -5.45 -9.75 4.32
C LEU A 224 -6.30 -9.22 5.48
N ILE A 225 -7.31 -8.40 5.20
CA ILE A 225 -8.24 -7.90 6.22
C ILE A 225 -9.02 -9.07 6.84
N VAL A 226 -9.55 -10.00 6.04
CA VAL A 226 -10.28 -11.18 6.55
C VAL A 226 -9.40 -12.10 7.38
N LEU A 227 -8.17 -12.37 6.94
CA LEU A 227 -7.20 -13.17 7.69
C LEU A 227 -6.88 -12.52 9.03
N GLU A 228 -6.71 -11.19 9.05
CA GLU A 228 -6.45 -10.47 10.28
C GLU A 228 -7.67 -10.45 11.22
N MET A 229 -8.88 -10.28 10.69
CA MET A 229 -10.11 -10.45 11.47
C MET A 229 -10.20 -11.86 12.07
N ALA A 230 -9.93 -12.89 11.28
CA ALA A 230 -9.91 -14.29 11.73
C ALA A 230 -8.90 -14.51 12.85
N ARG A 231 -7.72 -13.89 12.78
CA ARG A 231 -6.71 -13.92 13.84
C ARG A 231 -7.20 -13.23 15.11
N LEU A 232 -7.77 -12.03 14.99
CA LEU A 232 -8.26 -11.24 16.12
C LEU A 232 -9.40 -11.94 16.89
N ILE A 233 -10.30 -12.63 16.18
CA ILE A 233 -11.41 -13.37 16.80
C ILE A 233 -11.03 -14.80 17.22
N GLN A 234 -9.78 -15.23 17.00
CA GLN A 234 -9.31 -16.60 17.28
C GLN A 234 -10.14 -17.67 16.55
N LEU A 235 -10.35 -17.47 15.25
CA LEU A 235 -11.19 -18.32 14.40
C LEU A 235 -10.59 -19.73 14.19
N ALA A 236 -11.29 -20.78 14.64
CA ALA A 236 -10.91 -22.15 14.35
C ALA A 236 -11.27 -22.56 12.90
N PRO A 237 -10.46 -23.38 12.20
CA PRO A 237 -9.18 -23.99 12.65
C PRO A 237 -7.93 -23.13 12.37
N VAL A 238 -8.09 -21.95 11.75
CA VAL A 238 -6.97 -21.18 11.17
C VAL A 238 -6.17 -20.36 12.18
N ALA A 239 -6.74 -20.06 13.35
CA ALA A 239 -6.16 -19.13 14.34
C ALA A 239 -4.73 -19.49 14.74
N ASN A 240 -4.44 -20.76 15.01
CA ASN A 240 -3.11 -21.19 15.46
C ASN A 240 -2.06 -20.97 14.39
N ALA A 241 -2.38 -21.33 13.14
CA ALA A 241 -1.49 -21.12 12.00
C ALA A 241 -1.24 -19.63 11.75
N LEU A 242 -2.29 -18.80 11.80
CA LEU A 242 -2.19 -17.35 11.59
C LEU A 242 -1.38 -16.67 12.69
N ASN A 243 -1.67 -16.95 13.97
CA ASN A 243 -0.89 -16.38 15.08
C ASN A 243 0.57 -16.83 15.01
N GLY A 244 0.82 -18.12 14.74
CA GLY A 244 2.18 -18.64 14.61
C GLY A 244 2.95 -17.99 13.45
N ALA A 245 2.34 -17.89 12.27
CA ALA A 245 2.94 -17.23 11.12
C ALA A 245 3.25 -15.76 11.41
N VAL A 246 2.26 -15.00 11.90
CA VAL A 246 2.44 -13.56 12.21
C VAL A 246 3.52 -13.34 13.28
N ASN A 247 3.54 -14.15 14.35
CA ASN A 247 4.52 -14.00 15.44
C ASN A 247 5.98 -14.23 15.00
N LEU A 248 6.22 -14.93 13.89
CA LEU A 248 7.57 -15.10 13.32
C LEU A 248 8.10 -13.85 12.62
N PHE A 249 7.19 -12.98 12.14
CA PHE A 249 7.50 -11.82 11.31
C PHE A 249 7.12 -10.47 11.94
N ILE A 250 6.45 -10.45 13.10
CA ILE A 250 6.17 -9.23 13.87
C ILE A 250 7.46 -8.47 14.18
N ASP A 251 7.38 -7.14 14.08
CA ASP A 251 8.44 -6.21 14.44
C ASP A 251 7.92 -5.05 15.31
N GLU A 252 8.78 -4.05 15.57
CA GLU A 252 8.38 -2.85 16.31
C GLU A 252 7.20 -2.08 15.67
N LYS A 253 6.99 -2.23 14.35
CA LYS A 253 5.89 -1.63 13.59
C LYS A 253 4.58 -2.40 13.74
N ASP A 254 4.58 -3.55 14.41
CA ASP A 254 3.41 -4.36 14.73
C ASP A 254 3.15 -4.49 16.25
N ALA A 255 3.70 -3.59 17.08
CA ALA A 255 3.54 -3.55 18.54
C ALA A 255 2.10 -3.40 19.10
N GLY A 256 1.05 -3.50 18.28
CA GLY A 256 -0.36 -3.43 18.68
C GLY A 256 -1.09 -4.75 18.44
N ALA A 257 -2.39 -4.78 18.74
CA ALA A 257 -3.18 -5.99 18.52
C ALA A 257 -3.30 -6.40 17.05
N ILE A 258 -3.06 -5.47 16.11
CA ILE A 258 -3.22 -5.65 14.67
C ILE A 258 -1.86 -5.72 13.97
N ALA A 259 -1.66 -6.73 13.12
CA ALA A 259 -0.52 -6.88 12.24
C ALA A 259 -0.73 -6.06 10.95
N LEU A 260 -0.10 -4.89 10.88
CA LEU A 260 -0.33 -3.89 9.84
C LEU A 260 0.72 -3.93 8.75
N THR A 261 1.93 -4.44 9.03
CA THR A 261 3.04 -4.46 8.08
C THR A 261 2.69 -5.10 6.72
N PRO A 262 2.03 -6.28 6.64
CA PRO A 262 1.66 -6.88 5.35
C PRO A 262 0.63 -6.04 4.58
N ILE A 263 -0.32 -5.42 5.29
CA ILE A 263 -1.32 -4.53 4.70
C ILE A 263 -0.64 -3.27 4.16
N TYR A 264 0.26 -2.67 4.91
CA TYR A 264 0.99 -1.46 4.50
C TYR A 264 1.90 -1.72 3.31
N LEU A 265 2.55 -2.89 3.24
CA LEU A 265 3.36 -3.27 2.08
C LEU A 265 2.50 -3.35 0.81
N LEU A 266 1.36 -4.04 0.87
CA LEU A 266 0.43 -4.16 -0.26
C LEU A 266 -0.14 -2.80 -0.67
N VAL A 267 -0.66 -2.03 0.30
CA VAL A 267 -1.24 -0.71 0.04
C VAL A 267 -0.17 0.21 -0.53
N GLY A 268 1.04 0.23 0.02
CA GLY A 268 2.16 1.03 -0.48
C GLY A 268 2.47 0.78 -1.95
N CYS A 269 2.58 -0.49 -2.35
CA CYS A 269 2.80 -0.86 -3.75
C CYS A 269 1.59 -0.54 -4.65
N SER A 270 0.37 -0.66 -4.14
CA SER A 270 -0.86 -0.49 -4.93
C SER A 270 -1.34 0.95 -5.05
N LEU A 271 -0.95 1.82 -4.12
CA LEU A 271 -1.48 3.16 -4.00
C LEU A 271 -1.27 4.02 -5.27
N PRO A 272 -0.09 4.02 -5.92
CA PRO A 272 0.08 4.68 -7.22
C PRO A 272 -0.92 4.20 -8.27
N LEU A 273 -1.19 2.89 -8.29
CA LEU A 273 -2.10 2.24 -9.21
C LEU A 273 -3.57 2.58 -8.93
N TRP A 274 -3.95 2.69 -7.66
CA TRP A 274 -5.32 3.04 -7.24
C TRP A 274 -5.63 4.54 -7.37
N LEU A 275 -4.63 5.40 -7.22
CA LEU A 275 -4.81 6.84 -7.33
C LEU A 275 -4.95 7.30 -8.78
N HIS A 276 -4.19 6.70 -9.71
CA HIS A 276 -4.23 7.04 -11.14
C HIS A 276 -5.65 6.84 -11.74
N PRO A 277 -6.10 7.59 -12.77
CA PRO A 277 -7.52 7.71 -13.09
C PRO A 277 -7.92 6.65 -14.10
N VAL A 278 -6.96 6.27 -14.93
CA VAL A 278 -6.98 5.26 -15.96
C VAL A 278 -5.61 4.55 -15.93
N PRO A 279 -5.30 3.78 -14.86
CA PRO A 279 -3.97 3.17 -14.65
C PRO A 279 -3.51 2.22 -15.75
N CYS A 280 -4.45 1.64 -16.51
CA CYS A 280 -4.17 0.55 -17.45
C CYS A 280 -4.64 0.86 -18.88
N ASP A 281 -4.70 2.14 -19.24
CA ASP A 281 -5.01 2.62 -20.59
C ASP A 281 -3.79 3.36 -21.13
N LEU A 282 -2.83 2.57 -21.63
CA LEU A 282 -1.49 3.01 -22.01
C LEU A 282 -1.39 3.38 -23.49
N THR A 283 -2.52 3.47 -24.22
CA THR A 283 -2.56 3.58 -25.68
C THR A 283 -1.89 4.83 -26.24
N ASP A 284 -1.73 5.90 -25.45
CA ASP A 284 -1.18 7.19 -25.93
C ASP A 284 -0.02 7.75 -25.09
N SER A 285 0.57 6.98 -24.17
CA SER A 285 1.59 7.50 -23.23
C SER A 285 2.68 6.48 -22.89
N SER A 286 3.30 5.90 -23.92
CA SER A 286 4.44 4.99 -23.81
C SER A 286 5.56 5.61 -22.96
N GLY A 287 5.69 5.14 -21.72
CA GLY A 287 6.81 5.43 -20.82
C GLY A 287 6.55 6.38 -19.65
N LEU A 288 5.58 7.29 -19.72
CA LEU A 288 5.30 8.26 -18.63
C LEU A 288 4.59 7.62 -17.44
N GLN A 289 3.54 6.86 -17.72
CA GLN A 289 2.66 6.32 -16.68
C GLN A 289 3.34 5.17 -15.91
N MET A 290 4.15 4.36 -16.59
CA MET A 290 4.78 3.18 -15.99
C MET A 290 5.72 3.52 -14.83
N LEU A 291 6.51 4.60 -14.94
CA LEU A 291 7.40 5.03 -13.86
C LEU A 291 6.60 5.55 -12.65
N THR A 292 5.55 6.33 -12.90
CA THR A 292 4.66 6.85 -11.85
C THR A 292 3.88 5.73 -11.15
N LEU A 293 3.36 4.76 -11.91
CA LEU A 293 2.63 3.60 -11.38
C LEU A 293 3.54 2.63 -10.61
N SER A 294 4.83 2.58 -10.95
CA SER A 294 5.84 1.78 -10.25
C SER A 294 6.44 2.47 -9.02
N ALA A 295 5.97 3.68 -8.64
CA ALA A 295 6.50 4.43 -7.50
C ALA A 295 6.57 3.62 -6.19
N GLY A 296 5.58 2.76 -5.93
CA GLY A 296 5.59 1.87 -4.77
C GLY A 296 6.65 0.77 -4.89
N VAL A 297 6.71 0.09 -6.03
CA VAL A 297 7.74 -0.94 -6.30
C VAL A 297 9.14 -0.37 -6.20
N LEU A 298 9.37 0.80 -6.79
CA LEU A 298 10.66 1.49 -6.79
C LEU A 298 11.06 1.90 -5.37
N SER A 299 10.16 2.55 -4.64
CA SER A 299 10.47 3.12 -3.33
C SER A 299 10.64 2.06 -2.24
N ILE A 300 9.68 1.15 -2.08
CA ILE A 300 9.68 0.17 -0.98
C ILE A 300 10.24 -1.18 -1.42
N GLY A 301 9.86 -1.65 -2.61
CA GLY A 301 10.35 -2.93 -3.13
C GLY A 301 11.86 -2.92 -3.35
N ILE A 302 12.37 -1.85 -3.97
CA ILE A 302 13.80 -1.71 -4.32
C ILE A 302 14.54 -0.84 -3.30
N GLY A 303 14.09 0.40 -3.08
CA GLY A 303 14.78 1.39 -2.24
C GLY A 303 14.91 0.99 -0.76
N ASP A 304 13.79 0.78 -0.07
CA ASP A 304 13.75 0.38 1.35
C ASP A 304 14.44 -0.98 1.58
N THR A 305 14.28 -1.93 0.66
CA THR A 305 15.01 -3.21 0.69
C THR A 305 16.52 -2.99 0.61
N ALA A 306 17.01 -2.21 -0.36
CA ALA A 306 18.42 -1.92 -0.52
C ALA A 306 18.99 -1.18 0.70
N ALA A 307 18.28 -0.16 1.21
CA ALA A 307 18.68 0.55 2.42
C ALA A 307 18.81 -0.37 3.63
N SER A 308 17.82 -1.25 3.83
CA SER A 308 17.79 -2.14 4.99
C SER A 308 18.84 -3.25 4.90
N VAL A 309 19.01 -3.89 3.74
CA VAL A 309 19.97 -4.99 3.56
C VAL A 309 21.40 -4.47 3.59
N VAL A 310 21.71 -3.43 2.82
CA VAL A 310 23.06 -2.85 2.80
C VAL A 310 23.38 -2.17 4.13
N GLY A 311 22.42 -1.45 4.72
CA GLY A 311 22.60 -0.83 6.03
C GLY A 311 22.80 -1.84 7.17
N TYR A 312 22.21 -3.04 7.08
CA TYR A 312 22.43 -4.12 8.04
C TYR A 312 23.84 -4.73 7.93
N HIS A 313 24.33 -4.96 6.71
CA HIS A 313 25.63 -5.62 6.50
C HIS A 313 26.82 -4.65 6.52
N PHE A 314 26.65 -3.42 6.01
CA PHE A 314 27.73 -2.48 5.75
C PHE A 314 27.56 -1.11 6.43
N GLY A 315 26.43 -0.87 7.11
CA GLY A 315 26.11 0.45 7.67
C GLY A 315 26.94 0.80 8.90
N ARG A 316 28.01 1.58 8.71
CA ARG A 316 28.89 2.06 9.78
C ARG A 316 28.50 3.46 10.27
N HIS A 317 28.09 4.33 9.35
CA HIS A 317 27.80 5.73 9.66
C HIS A 317 26.29 5.92 9.88
N LYS A 318 25.87 6.03 11.14
CA LYS A 318 24.46 6.23 11.49
C LYS A 318 24.05 7.70 11.31
N TRP A 319 22.82 7.94 10.86
CA TRP A 319 22.30 9.29 10.67
C TRP A 319 22.19 10.07 11.98
N HIS A 320 21.74 9.39 13.06
CA HIS A 320 21.72 9.92 14.42
C HIS A 320 21.94 8.77 15.42
N ALA A 321 22.41 9.08 16.63
CA ALA A 321 22.71 8.08 17.65
C ALA A 321 21.51 7.19 18.06
N SER A 322 20.28 7.67 17.84
CA SER A 322 19.05 6.98 18.21
C SER A 322 18.43 6.13 17.10
N THR A 323 19.02 6.09 15.89
CA THR A 323 18.45 5.34 14.75
C THR A 323 19.40 4.27 14.23
N ASN A 324 18.83 3.18 13.73
CA ASN A 324 19.57 2.12 13.04
C ASN A 324 19.87 2.45 11.57
N LYS A 325 19.28 3.53 11.03
CA LYS A 325 19.46 4.00 9.65
C LYS A 325 20.90 4.49 9.43
N SER A 326 21.48 4.13 8.28
CA SER A 326 22.87 4.42 7.94
C SER A 326 22.99 5.18 6.63
N VAL A 327 24.04 5.98 6.50
CA VAL A 327 24.37 6.71 5.27
C VAL A 327 24.60 5.72 4.14
N GLU A 328 25.28 4.60 4.39
CA GLU A 328 25.53 3.55 3.40
C GLU A 328 24.22 2.92 2.90
N GLY A 329 23.26 2.70 3.80
CA GLY A 329 21.92 2.25 3.41
C GLY A 329 21.19 3.28 2.53
N THR A 330 21.23 4.56 2.89
CA THR A 330 20.62 5.62 2.08
C THR A 330 21.25 5.72 0.69
N VAL A 331 22.58 5.64 0.59
CA VAL A 331 23.29 5.62 -0.70
C VAL A 331 22.91 4.39 -1.52
N ALA A 332 22.82 3.21 -0.89
CA ALA A 332 22.38 2.00 -1.57
C ALA A 332 20.95 2.12 -2.12
N SER A 333 20.03 2.72 -1.37
CA SER A 333 18.67 3.00 -1.84
C SER A 333 18.66 3.88 -3.09
N VAL A 334 19.47 4.94 -3.12
CA VAL A 334 19.58 5.81 -4.30
C VAL A 334 20.13 5.04 -5.50
N VAL A 335 21.24 4.32 -5.31
CA VAL A 335 21.91 3.57 -6.39
C VAL A 335 21.00 2.50 -6.97
N PHE A 336 20.37 1.66 -6.13
CA PHE A 336 19.55 0.56 -6.61
C PHE A 336 18.27 1.04 -7.31
N GLN A 337 17.64 2.11 -6.82
CA GLN A 337 16.50 2.71 -7.52
C GLN A 337 16.93 3.31 -8.87
N ALA A 338 18.06 4.02 -8.93
CA ALA A 338 18.57 4.58 -10.18
C ALA A 338 18.91 3.49 -11.21
N VAL A 339 19.53 2.39 -10.76
CA VAL A 339 19.80 1.20 -11.58
C VAL A 339 18.51 0.58 -12.08
N ALA A 340 17.47 0.48 -11.24
CA ALA A 340 16.17 -0.05 -11.65
C ALA A 340 15.50 0.80 -12.75
N VAL A 341 15.56 2.13 -12.62
CA VAL A 341 15.08 3.06 -13.65
C VAL A 341 15.90 2.93 -14.94
N ALA A 342 17.22 2.85 -14.84
CA ALA A 342 18.09 2.68 -16.00
C ALA A 342 17.86 1.32 -16.70
N ALA A 343 17.69 0.24 -15.94
CA ALA A 343 17.36 -1.08 -16.46
C ALA A 343 16.00 -1.07 -17.17
N ALA A 344 14.98 -0.44 -16.56
CA ALA A 344 13.68 -0.28 -17.21
C ALA A 344 13.79 0.53 -18.51
N TYR A 345 14.63 1.56 -18.57
CA TYR A 345 14.87 2.31 -19.80
C TYR A 345 15.52 1.44 -20.89
N HIS A 346 16.57 0.70 -20.55
CA HIS A 346 17.29 -0.16 -21.49
C HIS A 346 16.46 -1.35 -21.99
N LEU A 347 15.56 -1.88 -21.16
CA LEU A 347 14.62 -2.92 -21.54
C LEU A 347 13.44 -2.41 -22.39
N GLY A 348 13.40 -1.10 -22.69
CA GLY A 348 12.28 -0.48 -23.41
C GLY A 348 11.00 -0.41 -22.60
N VAL A 349 11.10 -0.54 -21.26
CA VAL A 349 9.95 -0.49 -20.34
C VAL A 349 9.47 0.93 -20.10
N ILE A 350 10.42 1.87 -20.05
CA ILE A 350 10.14 3.29 -19.90
C ILE A 350 10.89 4.10 -20.96
N HIS A 351 10.28 5.19 -21.39
CA HIS A 351 10.87 6.17 -22.30
C HIS A 351 10.74 7.59 -21.72
N PRO A 352 11.42 7.89 -20.59
CA PRO A 352 11.32 9.20 -19.97
C PRO A 352 12.02 10.25 -20.84
N THR A 353 11.43 11.45 -20.92
CA THR A 353 12.14 12.64 -21.40
C THR A 353 13.24 13.01 -20.40
N VAL A 354 14.22 13.82 -20.83
CA VAL A 354 15.31 14.31 -19.94
C VAL A 354 14.74 14.95 -18.67
N LEU A 355 13.69 15.76 -18.81
CA LEU A 355 13.03 16.41 -17.69
C LEU A 355 12.42 15.39 -16.72
N ARG A 356 11.73 14.38 -17.23
CA ARG A 356 11.13 13.32 -16.41
C ARG A 356 12.16 12.43 -15.73
N ALA A 357 13.28 12.16 -16.39
CA ALA A 357 14.42 11.49 -15.78
C ALA A 357 14.99 12.32 -14.63
N ALA A 358 15.05 13.66 -14.75
CA ALA A 358 15.44 14.54 -13.66
C ALA A 358 14.46 14.48 -12.48
N TYR A 359 13.14 14.51 -12.74
CA TYR A 359 12.13 14.31 -11.69
C TYR A 359 12.24 12.94 -11.01
N ALA A 360 12.56 11.88 -11.76
CA ALA A 360 12.83 10.57 -11.21
C ALA A 360 14.05 10.58 -10.27
N GLY A 361 15.14 11.24 -10.67
CA GLY A 361 16.31 11.45 -9.81
C GLY A 361 15.96 12.19 -8.52
N VAL A 362 15.19 13.27 -8.61
CA VAL A 362 14.69 14.01 -7.43
C VAL A 362 13.82 13.10 -6.55
N ALA A 363 12.90 12.35 -7.14
CA ALA A 363 12.03 11.43 -6.41
C ALA A 363 12.83 10.39 -5.64
N ILE A 364 13.85 9.79 -6.26
CA ILE A 364 14.73 8.78 -5.66
C ILE A 364 15.52 9.37 -4.49
N ILE A 365 16.11 10.56 -4.66
CA ILE A 365 16.91 11.22 -3.61
C ILE A 365 16.01 11.57 -2.43
N VAL A 366 14.87 12.22 -2.68
CA VAL A 366 13.93 12.60 -1.63
C VAL A 366 13.39 11.36 -0.92
N ASN A 367 13.04 10.30 -1.66
CA ASN A 367 12.60 9.03 -1.10
C ASN A 367 13.64 8.45 -0.12
N ALA A 368 14.91 8.39 -0.53
CA ALA A 368 15.99 7.86 0.32
C ALA A 368 16.24 8.74 1.56
N LEU A 369 16.13 10.07 1.44
CA LEU A 369 16.22 10.97 2.59
C LEU A 369 15.04 10.80 3.55
N VAL A 370 13.82 10.67 3.02
CA VAL A 370 12.63 10.43 3.85
C VAL A 370 12.74 9.09 4.58
N GLU A 371 13.23 8.04 3.92
CA GLU A 371 13.52 6.75 4.55
C GLU A 371 14.47 6.92 5.75
N SER A 372 15.53 7.72 5.59
CA SER A 372 16.55 7.89 6.62
C SER A 372 16.05 8.62 7.87
N ARG A 373 14.93 9.33 7.74
CA ARG A 373 14.30 10.14 8.79
C ARG A 373 12.98 9.57 9.30
N THR A 374 12.46 8.53 8.65
CA THR A 374 11.15 7.95 8.95
C THR A 374 11.34 6.53 9.46
N ASP A 375 11.09 6.35 10.76
CA ASP A 375 11.14 5.01 11.36
C ASP A 375 9.79 4.28 11.31
N GLN A 376 8.70 5.02 11.08
CA GLN A 376 7.34 4.52 11.26
C GLN A 376 6.48 4.76 10.03
N ILE A 377 5.88 3.69 9.51
CA ILE A 377 4.93 3.70 8.38
C ILE A 377 5.61 4.00 7.03
N ASP A 378 6.92 3.81 6.93
CA ASP A 378 7.71 3.90 5.69
C ASP A 378 7.07 3.19 4.48
N ASN A 379 6.47 2.01 4.69
CA ASN A 379 5.75 1.28 3.65
C ASN A 379 4.59 2.07 3.00
N LEU A 380 4.02 3.10 3.64
CA LEU A 380 3.02 3.99 3.03
C LEU A 380 3.58 5.35 2.65
N VAL A 381 4.53 5.88 3.43
CA VAL A 381 5.10 7.22 3.19
C VAL A 381 5.93 7.25 1.92
N LEU A 382 6.85 6.29 1.78
CA LEU A 382 7.85 6.27 0.71
C LEU A 382 7.20 6.18 -0.69
N PRO A 383 6.19 5.30 -0.91
CA PRO A 383 5.47 5.26 -2.18
C PRO A 383 4.72 6.56 -2.49
N LEU A 384 4.06 7.13 -1.47
CA LEU A 384 3.25 8.34 -1.66
C LEU A 384 4.13 9.55 -2.03
N VAL A 385 5.26 9.74 -1.34
CA VAL A 385 6.23 10.80 -1.65
C VAL A 385 6.79 10.62 -3.06
N THR A 386 7.20 9.40 -3.41
CA THR A 386 7.76 9.09 -4.73
C THR A 386 6.73 9.36 -5.83
N TYR A 387 5.49 8.88 -5.65
CA TYR A 387 4.38 9.11 -6.57
C TYR A 387 4.08 10.59 -6.77
N LEU A 388 4.06 11.37 -5.68
CA LEU A 388 3.79 12.81 -5.71
C LEU A 388 4.81 13.59 -6.53
N ILE A 389 6.09 13.26 -6.40
CA ILE A 389 7.14 13.91 -7.18
C ILE A 389 7.04 13.49 -8.65
N LEU A 390 6.84 12.21 -8.93
CA LEU A 390 6.75 11.71 -10.31
C LEU A 390 5.53 12.25 -11.05
N VAL A 391 4.37 12.31 -10.39
CA VAL A 391 3.15 12.86 -10.99
C VAL A 391 3.30 14.36 -11.27
N SER A 392 4.14 15.07 -10.49
CA SER A 392 4.50 16.49 -10.67
C SER A 392 5.42 16.79 -11.86
N SER A 393 5.91 15.76 -12.54
CA SER A 393 6.64 15.94 -13.79
C SER A 393 5.72 16.42 -14.92
N PRO A 394 6.17 17.37 -15.75
CA PRO A 394 5.40 17.89 -16.89
C PRO A 394 5.23 16.87 -18.02
#